data_AF-A0A7V8FEW7-F1
#
_entry.id   AF-A0A7V8FEW7-F1
#
_cell.length_a   1.000
_cell.length_b   1.000
_cell.length_c   1.000
_cell.angle_alpha   90.00
_cell.angle_beta   90.00
_cell.angle_gamma   90.00
#
_symmetry.space_group_name_H-M   'P 1'
#
loop_
_entity.id
_entity.type
_entity.pdbx_description
1 polymer ?
#
loop_
_entity_poly.entity_id
_entity_poly.type
_entity_poly.pdbx_seq_one_letter_code
_entity_poly.pdbx_strand_id
1 'polypeptide(L)'
;MQWDGQALSFGAGATRQQAPAEDARETLWQTYYASIFNPARLNTRMMQQEMPARYWRHLPEAQLLPGLVRDAASRVQEMHDRPAQAPQRRIPVRAPRAPEAPDASGAASLEGLRQQAAGCRQCPLWEPATQVVFGQGPADARVMLVGEQPGDVEDLSGHPFAGPAGQLLDRALQELGIDRAALYLTNAVKHFHHERRGKVRLHKRPESRHVQACRPWLMGEIARLRSQIIVCLGATAATSVFGSGFNLMRDRGRWHALDDGTRAYATVHPAWVLRQGDYARREDAYRLFRDDLQRLRVGDSASAGHGPALQSGDAR
;
A
#
# COMPACT_ATOMS: atom_id res chain seq x y z
N MET A 1 -7.70 -21.11 -29.96
CA MET A 1 -7.90 -19.68 -29.67
C MET A 1 -6.52 -19.05 -29.63
N GLN A 2 -6.31 -17.96 -30.36
CA GLN A 2 -5.02 -17.27 -30.46
C GLN A 2 -5.24 -15.76 -30.27
N TRP A 3 -4.35 -15.13 -29.51
CA TRP A 3 -4.38 -13.70 -29.18
C TRP A 3 -3.10 -13.07 -29.71
N ASP A 4 -3.22 -12.08 -30.59
CA ASP A 4 -2.08 -11.39 -31.21
C ASP A 4 -1.72 -10.05 -30.54
N GLY A 5 -2.40 -9.72 -29.44
CA GLY A 5 -2.23 -8.45 -28.75
C GLY A 5 -3.27 -7.38 -29.11
N GLN A 6 -4.06 -7.58 -30.17
CA GLN A 6 -5.11 -6.64 -30.59
C GLN A 6 -6.49 -7.30 -30.74
N ALA A 7 -6.55 -8.53 -31.24
CA ALA A 7 -7.81 -9.23 -31.47
C ALA A 7 -7.71 -10.70 -31.08
N LEU A 8 -8.86 -11.22 -30.63
CA LEU A 8 -9.01 -12.62 -30.27
C LEU A 8 -9.56 -13.38 -31.47
N SER A 9 -8.80 -14.36 -31.96
CA SER A 9 -9.24 -15.22 -33.07
C SER A 9 -9.51 -16.66 -32.60
N PHE A 10 -10.60 -17.22 -33.12
CA PHE A 10 -11.01 -18.59 -32.87
C PHE A 10 -10.79 -19.43 -34.13
N GLY A 11 -9.80 -20.32 -34.09
CA GLY A 11 -9.61 -21.35 -35.11
C GLY A 11 -10.59 -22.52 -34.94
N ALA A 12 -10.52 -23.48 -35.85
CA ALA A 12 -11.30 -24.72 -35.77
C ALA A 12 -11.07 -25.45 -34.42
N GLY A 13 -12.13 -26.08 -33.90
CA GLY A 13 -12.07 -26.84 -32.65
C GLY A 13 -11.07 -28.00 -32.74
N ALA A 14 -10.31 -28.23 -31.66
CA ALA A 14 -9.34 -29.30 -31.65
C ALA A 14 -10.04 -30.68 -31.63
N THR A 15 -9.51 -31.64 -32.39
CA THR A 15 -9.98 -33.03 -32.35
C THR A 15 -9.28 -33.80 -31.23
N ARG A 16 -9.87 -34.91 -30.77
CA ARG A 16 -9.26 -35.76 -29.73
C ARG A 16 -7.86 -36.27 -30.10
N GLN A 17 -7.55 -36.39 -31.39
CA GLN A 17 -6.23 -36.78 -31.90
C GLN A 17 -5.17 -35.68 -31.75
N GLN A 18 -5.59 -34.43 -31.52
CA GLN A 18 -4.71 -33.28 -31.28
C GLN A 18 -4.49 -33.02 -29.79
N ALA A 19 -5.07 -33.85 -28.91
CA ALA A 19 -4.73 -33.82 -27.50
C ALA A 19 -3.23 -34.14 -27.36
N PRO A 20 -2.45 -33.33 -26.62
CA PRO A 20 -1.07 -33.67 -26.32
C PRO A 20 -1.02 -35.05 -25.68
N ALA A 21 0.02 -35.82 -25.99
CA ALA A 21 0.28 -37.05 -25.27
C ALA A 21 0.40 -36.77 -23.76
N GLU A 22 0.04 -37.73 -22.93
CA GLU A 22 -0.07 -37.58 -21.46
C GLU A 22 1.27 -37.14 -20.82
N ASP A 23 2.38 -37.44 -21.49
CA ASP A 23 3.78 -37.12 -21.16
C ASP A 23 4.29 -35.78 -21.73
N ALA A 24 3.51 -35.06 -22.54
CA ALA A 24 3.97 -33.86 -23.23
C ALA A 24 4.44 -32.73 -22.29
N ARG A 25 4.00 -32.75 -21.02
CA ARG A 25 4.42 -31.80 -19.97
C ARG A 25 5.52 -32.35 -19.07
N GLU A 26 5.80 -33.65 -19.14
CA GLU A 26 6.76 -34.33 -18.28
C GLU A 26 8.18 -33.83 -18.55
N THR A 27 8.54 -33.61 -19.83
CA THR A 27 9.87 -33.09 -20.21
C THR A 27 10.13 -31.68 -19.65
N LEU A 28 9.12 -30.79 -19.71
CA LEU A 28 9.22 -29.43 -19.16
C LEU A 28 9.42 -29.48 -17.64
N TRP A 29 8.65 -30.34 -16.99
CA TRP A 29 8.73 -30.54 -15.56
C TRP A 29 10.06 -31.15 -15.11
N GLN A 30 10.57 -32.17 -15.81
CA GLN A 30 11.89 -32.76 -15.59
C GLN A 30 13.02 -31.72 -15.76
N THR A 31 12.92 -30.88 -16.79
CA THR A 31 13.88 -29.79 -17.03
C THR A 31 13.87 -28.78 -15.89
N TYR A 32 12.66 -28.36 -15.46
CA TYR A 32 12.50 -27.46 -14.33
C TYR A 32 13.06 -28.07 -13.05
N TYR A 33 12.71 -29.31 -12.73
CA TYR A 33 13.18 -30.03 -11.55
C TYR A 33 14.71 -30.11 -11.50
N ALA A 34 15.35 -30.50 -12.60
CA ALA A 34 16.81 -30.55 -12.70
C ALA A 34 17.47 -29.17 -12.48
N SER A 35 16.82 -28.09 -12.89
CA SER A 35 17.34 -26.72 -12.75
C SER A 35 17.26 -26.17 -11.32
N ILE A 36 16.27 -26.62 -10.54
CA ILE A 36 16.08 -26.19 -9.15
C ILE A 36 16.71 -27.14 -8.11
N PHE A 37 17.17 -28.32 -8.55
CA PHE A 37 17.85 -29.27 -7.69
C PHE A 37 19.13 -28.64 -7.12
N ASN A 38 19.19 -28.50 -5.80
CA ASN A 38 20.33 -27.88 -5.12
C ASN A 38 21.34 -28.95 -4.67
N PRO A 39 22.47 -29.12 -5.38
CA PRO A 39 23.43 -30.18 -5.08
C PRO A 39 24.13 -29.98 -3.72
N ALA A 40 24.27 -28.73 -3.25
CA ALA A 40 24.88 -28.42 -1.95
C ALA A 40 23.99 -28.78 -0.75
N ARG A 41 22.69 -29.01 -0.97
CA ARG A 41 21.73 -29.42 0.07
C ARG A 41 21.34 -30.90 -0.01
N LEU A 42 22.01 -31.68 -0.87
CA LEU A 42 21.70 -33.08 -1.05
C LEU A 42 21.96 -33.88 0.24
N ASN A 43 20.92 -34.55 0.74
CA ASN A 43 21.00 -35.52 1.83
C ASN A 43 20.23 -36.78 1.45
N THR A 44 20.93 -37.78 0.94
CA THR A 44 20.33 -39.02 0.42
C THR A 44 19.61 -39.83 1.49
N ARG A 45 20.09 -39.80 2.74
CA ARG A 45 19.44 -40.47 3.87
C ARG A 45 18.08 -39.85 4.16
N MET A 46 18.02 -38.52 4.26
CA MET A 46 16.75 -37.81 4.51
C MET A 46 15.78 -37.98 3.35
N MET A 47 16.27 -37.93 2.10
CA MET A 47 15.44 -38.19 0.91
C MET A 47 14.81 -39.59 0.92
N GLN A 48 15.56 -40.63 1.30
CA GLN A 48 15.05 -42.00 1.38
C GLN A 48 14.07 -42.22 2.54
N GLN A 49 14.22 -41.46 3.64
CA GLN A 49 13.32 -41.48 4.79
C GLN A 49 11.97 -40.82 4.47
N GLU A 50 11.99 -39.62 3.88
CA GLU A 50 10.79 -38.87 3.52
C GLU A 50 10.07 -39.47 2.31
N MET A 51 10.81 -40.11 1.40
CA MET A 51 10.27 -40.68 0.17
C MET A 51 10.83 -42.09 -0.11
N PRO A 52 10.16 -43.15 0.38
CA PRO A 52 10.63 -44.52 0.19
C PRO A 52 10.75 -44.91 -1.29
N ALA A 53 11.86 -45.56 -1.65
CA ALA A 53 12.21 -45.92 -3.03
C ALA A 53 11.14 -46.70 -3.81
N ARG A 54 10.26 -47.43 -3.11
CA ARG A 54 9.15 -48.17 -3.73
C ARG A 54 8.15 -47.28 -4.48
N TYR A 55 8.01 -46.01 -4.10
CA TYR A 55 7.07 -45.07 -4.73
C TYR A 55 7.67 -44.31 -5.92
N TRP A 56 8.98 -44.43 -6.15
CA TRP A 56 9.69 -43.65 -7.17
C TRP A 56 9.26 -44.01 -8.60
N ARG A 57 8.64 -45.18 -8.81
CA ARG A 57 8.12 -45.61 -10.12
C ARG A 57 6.99 -44.73 -10.65
N HIS A 58 6.33 -43.95 -9.78
CA HIS A 58 5.23 -43.07 -10.14
C HIS A 58 5.66 -41.59 -10.21
N LEU A 59 6.95 -41.30 -10.04
CA LEU A 59 7.49 -39.95 -9.99
C LEU A 59 8.43 -39.74 -11.19
N PRO A 60 8.04 -38.90 -12.17
CA PRO A 60 8.85 -38.69 -13.38
C PRO A 60 10.23 -38.09 -13.08
N GLU A 61 10.35 -37.29 -12.03
CA GLU A 61 11.59 -36.64 -11.56
C GLU A 61 12.52 -37.63 -10.88
N ALA A 62 12.00 -38.72 -10.30
CA ALA A 62 12.81 -39.72 -9.63
C ALA A 62 13.75 -40.45 -10.61
N GLN A 63 13.43 -40.43 -11.91
CA GLN A 63 14.28 -40.92 -12.99
C GLN A 63 15.58 -40.10 -13.13
N LEU A 64 15.56 -38.82 -12.75
CA LEU A 64 16.71 -37.91 -12.83
C LEU A 64 17.65 -38.04 -11.63
N LEU A 65 17.14 -38.50 -10.48
CA LEU A 65 17.86 -38.52 -9.21
C LEU A 65 19.21 -39.26 -9.26
N PRO A 66 19.36 -40.44 -9.88
CA PRO A 66 20.66 -41.13 -9.94
C PRO A 66 21.75 -40.31 -10.64
N GLY A 67 21.39 -39.55 -11.67
CA GLY A 67 22.31 -38.63 -12.36
C GLY A 67 22.60 -37.40 -11.52
N LEU A 68 21.58 -36.74 -11.00
CA LEU A 68 21.71 -35.53 -10.17
C LEU A 68 22.53 -35.78 -8.88
N VAL A 69 22.36 -36.95 -8.25
CA VAL A 69 23.12 -37.37 -7.07
C VAL A 69 24.59 -37.64 -7.42
N ARG A 70 24.85 -38.30 -8.56
CA ARG A 70 26.21 -38.59 -9.03
C ARG A 70 26.98 -37.32 -9.38
N ASP A 71 26.31 -36.39 -10.04
CA ASP A 71 26.91 -35.12 -10.49
C ASP A 71 27.03 -34.09 -9.35
N ALA A 72 26.36 -34.31 -8.21
CA ALA A 72 26.24 -33.32 -7.15
C ALA A 72 27.59 -32.78 -6.66
N ALA A 73 28.57 -33.67 -6.47
CA ALA A 73 29.91 -33.27 -6.02
C ALA A 73 30.62 -32.37 -7.05
N SER A 74 30.58 -32.71 -8.34
CA SER A 74 31.15 -31.90 -9.42
C SER A 74 30.48 -30.53 -9.50
N ARG A 75 29.15 -30.48 -9.41
CA ARG A 75 28.39 -29.23 -9.45
C ARG A 75 28.69 -28.33 -8.24
N VAL A 76 28.90 -28.90 -7.05
CA VAL A 76 29.32 -28.14 -5.87
C VAL A 76 30.73 -27.59 -6.06
N GLN A 77 31.65 -28.37 -6.62
CA GLN A 77 33.00 -27.91 -6.94
C GLN A 77 32.98 -26.77 -7.96
N GLU A 78 32.21 -26.91 -9.05
CA GLU A 78 31.99 -25.84 -10.03
C GLU A 78 31.37 -24.58 -9.40
N MET A 79 30.43 -24.73 -8.46
CA MET A 79 29.86 -23.59 -7.73
C MET A 79 30.88 -22.89 -6.84
N HIS A 80 31.79 -23.64 -6.21
CA HIS A 80 32.87 -23.09 -5.39
C HIS A 80 33.92 -22.36 -6.23
N ASP A 81 34.27 -22.93 -7.39
CA ASP A 81 35.28 -22.40 -8.29
C ASP A 81 34.76 -21.25 -9.17
N ARG A 82 33.44 -21.08 -9.24
CA ARG A 82 32.80 -19.97 -9.97
C ARG A 82 33.09 -18.64 -9.25
N PRO A 83 33.73 -17.66 -9.93
CA PRO A 83 33.99 -16.38 -9.31
C PRO A 83 32.67 -15.67 -8.95
N ALA A 84 32.66 -14.99 -7.80
CA ALA A 84 31.51 -14.22 -7.34
C ALA A 84 31.12 -13.19 -8.41
N GLN A 85 29.98 -13.40 -9.06
CA GLN A 85 29.41 -12.42 -9.97
C GLN A 85 28.60 -11.42 -9.15
N ALA A 86 28.80 -10.13 -9.41
CA ALA A 86 27.92 -9.10 -8.86
C ALA A 86 26.47 -9.44 -9.24
N PRO A 87 25.50 -9.35 -8.30
CA PRO A 87 24.12 -9.66 -8.60
C PRO A 87 23.65 -8.77 -9.75
N GLN A 88 23.39 -9.37 -10.91
CA GLN A 88 22.74 -8.67 -12.02
C GLN A 88 21.28 -8.43 -11.61
N ARG A 89 21.05 -7.34 -10.87
CA ARG A 89 19.72 -6.82 -10.69
C ARG A 89 19.24 -6.40 -12.06
N ARG A 90 18.45 -7.25 -12.73
CA ARG A 90 17.48 -6.80 -13.72
C ARG A 90 16.47 -5.95 -12.96
N ILE A 91 16.85 -4.71 -12.66
CA ILE A 91 15.89 -3.66 -12.32
C ILE A 91 15.05 -3.57 -13.59
N PRO A 92 13.76 -3.95 -13.57
CA PRO A 92 12.91 -3.69 -14.70
C PRO A 92 13.08 -2.20 -15.00
N VAL A 93 13.45 -1.87 -16.24
CA VAL A 93 13.46 -0.46 -16.69
C VAL A 93 12.16 0.12 -16.17
N ARG A 94 12.28 1.17 -15.34
CA ARG A 94 11.14 1.85 -14.73
C ARG A 94 10.10 1.99 -15.83
N ALA A 95 8.97 1.29 -15.67
CA ALA A 95 7.88 1.38 -16.63
C ALA A 95 7.66 2.87 -16.93
N PRO A 96 7.42 3.25 -18.20
CA PRO A 96 7.23 4.64 -18.57
C PRO A 96 6.33 5.28 -17.53
N ARG A 97 6.80 6.41 -16.98
CA ARG A 97 6.12 7.20 -15.95
C ARG A 97 4.64 7.13 -16.27
N ALA A 98 3.85 6.57 -15.34
CA ALA A 98 2.39 6.49 -15.48
C ALA A 98 1.93 7.84 -16.04
N PRO A 99 1.01 7.85 -17.04
CA PRO A 99 0.62 9.05 -17.74
C PRO A 99 0.46 10.17 -16.72
N GLU A 100 1.10 11.30 -17.00
CA GLU A 100 1.02 12.50 -16.16
C GLU A 100 -0.39 12.59 -15.61
N ALA A 101 -0.49 12.63 -14.28
CA ALA A 101 -1.76 12.64 -13.59
C ALA A 101 -2.70 13.60 -14.33
N PRO A 102 -3.98 13.23 -14.54
CA PRO A 102 -4.94 14.14 -15.16
C PRO A 102 -4.80 15.44 -14.44
N ASP A 103 -4.64 16.51 -15.21
CA ASP A 103 -3.95 17.71 -14.78
C ASP A 103 -4.56 18.26 -13.50
N ALA A 104 -4.06 17.78 -12.36
CA ALA A 104 -4.43 18.27 -11.05
C ALA A 104 -3.86 19.69 -10.88
N SER A 105 -3.28 20.29 -11.92
CA SER A 105 -2.99 21.72 -12.04
C SER A 105 -4.11 22.49 -12.76
N GLY A 106 -4.95 21.85 -13.58
CA GLY A 106 -6.04 22.49 -14.32
C GLY A 106 -7.32 22.77 -13.52
N ALA A 107 -7.57 22.05 -12.41
CA ALA A 107 -8.72 22.33 -11.54
C ALA A 107 -8.48 23.58 -10.68
N ALA A 108 -9.12 24.71 -10.94
CA ALA A 108 -8.91 25.91 -10.12
C ALA A 108 -9.34 25.75 -8.63
N SER A 109 -10.22 24.79 -8.32
CA SER A 109 -10.84 24.62 -7.00
C SER A 109 -10.85 23.17 -6.51
N LEU A 110 -11.08 22.98 -5.21
CA LEU A 110 -11.29 21.65 -4.60
C LEU A 110 -12.48 20.91 -5.23
N GLU A 111 -13.53 21.65 -5.60
CA GLU A 111 -14.71 21.09 -6.25
C GLU A 111 -14.41 20.62 -7.68
N GLY A 112 -13.64 21.40 -8.45
CA GLY A 112 -13.16 20.95 -9.76
C GLY A 112 -12.30 19.69 -9.65
N LEU A 113 -11.46 19.60 -8.61
CA LEU A 113 -10.64 18.41 -8.35
C LEU A 113 -11.50 17.19 -7.99
N ARG A 114 -12.56 17.37 -7.18
CA ARG A 114 -13.53 16.33 -6.85
C ARG A 114 -14.21 15.77 -8.10
N GLN A 115 -14.66 16.66 -9.00
CA GLN A 115 -15.33 16.28 -10.24
C GLN A 115 -14.41 15.48 -11.17
N GLN A 116 -13.14 15.88 -11.27
CA GLN A 116 -12.14 15.11 -12.02
C GLN A 116 -11.86 13.74 -11.39
N ALA A 117 -11.78 13.69 -10.05
CA ALA A 117 -11.51 12.46 -9.32
C ALA A 117 -12.63 11.43 -9.47
N ALA A 118 -13.89 11.85 -9.62
CA ALA A 118 -15.06 10.97 -9.69
C ALA A 118 -14.98 9.90 -10.79
N GLY A 119 -14.30 10.18 -11.90
CA GLY A 119 -14.07 9.25 -13.01
C GLY A 119 -12.70 8.54 -12.98
N CYS A 120 -11.96 8.62 -11.87
CA CYS A 120 -10.57 8.15 -11.82
C CYS A 120 -10.45 6.64 -12.04
N ARG A 121 -9.61 6.25 -13.02
CA ARG A 121 -9.27 4.84 -13.31
C ARG A 121 -7.77 4.55 -13.27
N GLN A 122 -7.00 5.37 -12.54
CA GLN A 122 -5.53 5.33 -12.55
C GLN A 122 -4.91 4.09 -11.89
N CYS A 123 -5.68 3.31 -11.14
CA CYS A 123 -5.21 2.05 -10.56
C CYS A 123 -6.36 1.03 -10.50
N PRO A 124 -6.07 -0.29 -10.44
CA PRO A 124 -7.09 -1.35 -10.52
C PRO A 124 -8.19 -1.29 -9.44
N LEU A 125 -8.03 -0.47 -8.39
CA LEU A 125 -9.02 -0.33 -7.33
C LEU A 125 -10.34 0.31 -7.79
N TRP A 126 -10.36 1.02 -8.93
CA TRP A 126 -11.59 1.62 -9.46
C TRP A 126 -12.65 0.59 -9.83
N GLU A 127 -12.22 -0.61 -10.24
CA GLU A 127 -13.10 -1.64 -10.80
C GLU A 127 -13.95 -2.36 -9.73
N PRO A 128 -13.39 -2.84 -8.61
CA PRO A 128 -14.19 -3.49 -7.57
C PRO A 128 -14.87 -2.51 -6.60
N ALA A 129 -14.37 -1.27 -6.48
CA ALA A 129 -14.95 -0.25 -5.60
C ALA A 129 -16.31 0.24 -6.13
N THR A 130 -17.17 0.72 -5.24
CA THR A 130 -18.47 1.28 -5.64
C THR A 130 -18.32 2.67 -6.23
N GLN A 131 -17.49 3.51 -5.59
CA GLN A 131 -17.26 4.88 -6.05
C GLN A 131 -15.96 5.45 -5.48
N VAL A 132 -15.59 6.63 -5.98
CA VAL A 132 -14.53 7.44 -5.42
C VAL A 132 -15.03 8.09 -4.13
N VAL A 133 -14.30 7.92 -3.04
CA VAL A 133 -14.53 8.65 -1.78
C VAL A 133 -13.48 9.75 -1.69
N PHE A 134 -13.88 10.93 -2.12
CA PHE A 134 -13.05 12.15 -2.08
C PHE A 134 -13.05 12.78 -0.68
N GLY A 135 -12.18 13.77 -0.43
CA GLY A 135 -12.18 14.50 0.83
C GLY A 135 -13.45 15.32 1.05
N GLN A 136 -13.77 15.61 2.31
CA GLN A 136 -14.93 16.40 2.70
C GLN A 136 -14.60 17.33 3.86
N GLY A 137 -15.12 18.55 3.82
CA GLY A 137 -14.95 19.59 4.82
C GLY A 137 -15.01 20.98 4.18
N PRO A 138 -14.89 22.04 4.97
CA PRO A 138 -14.85 23.40 4.46
C PRO A 138 -13.59 23.63 3.61
N ALA A 139 -13.71 24.44 2.56
CA ALA A 139 -12.62 24.69 1.61
C ALA A 139 -11.47 25.54 2.21
N ASP A 140 -11.71 26.14 3.37
CA ASP A 140 -10.79 26.95 4.17
C ASP A 140 -10.41 26.26 5.51
N ALA A 141 -10.62 24.95 5.63
CA ALA A 141 -10.30 24.19 6.83
C ALA A 141 -8.81 24.38 7.22
N ARG A 142 -8.57 24.89 8.44
CA ARG A 142 -7.20 25.07 8.97
C ARG A 142 -6.51 23.73 9.28
N VAL A 143 -7.30 22.66 9.46
CA VAL A 143 -6.81 21.33 9.83
C VAL A 143 -7.33 20.29 8.84
N MET A 144 -6.40 19.49 8.30
CA MET A 144 -6.67 18.36 7.43
C MET A 144 -6.33 17.04 8.12
N LEU A 145 -7.27 16.08 8.14
CA LEU A 145 -7.04 14.72 8.60
C LEU A 145 -6.93 13.78 7.39
N VAL A 146 -5.88 12.97 7.34
CA VAL A 146 -5.61 12.04 6.23
C VAL A 146 -5.60 10.61 6.75
N GLY A 147 -6.52 9.77 6.28
CA GLY A 147 -6.57 8.33 6.54
C GLY A 147 -5.89 7.48 5.47
N GLU A 148 -6.02 6.16 5.57
CA GLU A 148 -5.43 5.21 4.63
C GLU A 148 -6.22 5.11 3.32
N GLN A 149 -7.45 4.63 3.42
CA GLN A 149 -8.38 4.40 2.30
C GLN A 149 -9.82 4.33 2.84
N PRO A 150 -10.84 4.38 1.98
CA PRO A 150 -12.22 4.20 2.39
C PRO A 150 -12.45 2.77 2.89
N GLY A 151 -13.36 2.61 3.85
CA GLY A 151 -13.88 1.30 4.25
C GLY A 151 -15.16 0.95 3.50
N ASP A 152 -15.82 -0.12 3.95
CA ASP A 152 -17.06 -0.64 3.37
C ASP A 152 -18.21 0.38 3.37
N VAL A 153 -18.39 1.07 4.51
CA VAL A 153 -19.44 2.08 4.70
C VAL A 153 -19.13 3.34 3.89
N GLU A 154 -17.87 3.77 3.90
CA GLU A 154 -17.41 4.93 3.13
C GLU A 154 -17.58 4.71 1.63
N ASP A 155 -17.21 3.53 1.12
CA ASP A 155 -17.35 3.17 -0.30
C ASP A 155 -18.81 3.19 -0.78
N LEU A 156 -19.77 2.81 0.07
CA LEU A 156 -21.20 2.87 -0.28
C LEU A 156 -21.79 4.27 -0.13
N SER A 157 -21.38 4.99 0.91
CA SER A 157 -21.95 6.30 1.24
C SER A 157 -21.30 7.45 0.47
N GLY A 158 -20.08 7.29 -0.03
CA GLY A 158 -19.29 8.36 -0.65
C GLY A 158 -18.64 9.33 0.34
N HIS A 159 -18.77 9.10 1.66
CA HIS A 159 -18.30 10.01 2.70
C HIS A 159 -17.09 9.43 3.45
N PRO A 160 -16.00 10.19 3.65
CA PRO A 160 -14.84 9.69 4.38
C PRO A 160 -15.12 9.57 5.88
N PHE A 161 -14.58 8.53 6.52
CA PHE A 161 -14.75 8.26 7.96
C PHE A 161 -16.23 8.19 8.40
N ALA A 162 -17.06 7.44 7.66
CA ALA A 162 -18.47 7.19 7.98
C ALA A 162 -18.70 5.88 8.76
N GLY A 163 -17.72 4.97 8.76
CA GLY A 163 -17.79 3.67 9.43
C GLY A 163 -17.35 3.69 10.90
N PRO A 164 -17.11 2.51 11.51
CA PRO A 164 -16.74 2.39 12.93
C PRO A 164 -15.46 3.17 13.30
N ALA A 165 -14.49 3.23 12.40
CA ALA A 165 -13.26 4.01 12.60
C ALA A 165 -13.56 5.52 12.65
N GLY A 166 -14.53 5.99 11.87
CA GLY A 166 -15.04 7.36 11.91
C GLY A 166 -15.77 7.67 13.21
N GLN A 167 -16.61 6.76 13.69
CA GLN A 167 -17.30 6.92 14.98
C GLN A 167 -16.32 7.03 16.16
N LEU A 168 -15.21 6.27 16.14
CA LEU A 168 -14.16 6.41 17.16
C LEU A 168 -13.45 7.76 17.07
N LEU A 169 -13.19 8.23 15.85
CA LEU A 169 -12.65 9.57 15.61
C LEU A 169 -13.61 10.65 16.14
N ASP A 170 -14.90 10.55 15.82
CA ASP A 170 -15.94 11.49 16.26
C ASP A 170 -16.02 11.59 17.78
N ARG A 171 -16.00 10.43 18.45
CA ARG A 171 -15.96 10.36 19.92
C ARG A 171 -14.74 11.11 20.46
N ALA A 172 -13.54 10.86 19.93
CA ALA A 172 -12.33 11.52 20.39
C ALA A 172 -12.34 13.03 20.14
N LEU A 173 -12.84 13.48 18.97
CA LEU A 173 -13.00 14.90 18.65
C LEU A 173 -14.00 15.58 19.61
N GLN A 174 -15.14 14.94 19.87
CA GLN A 174 -16.16 15.42 20.80
C GLN A 174 -15.62 15.54 22.23
N GLU A 175 -14.93 14.51 22.74
CA GLU A 175 -14.31 14.54 24.07
C GLU A 175 -13.28 15.68 24.21
N LEU A 176 -12.60 16.04 23.11
CA LEU A 176 -11.63 17.13 23.07
C LEU A 176 -12.26 18.51 22.82
N GLY A 177 -13.55 18.58 22.48
CA GLY A 177 -14.22 19.83 22.09
C GLY A 177 -13.77 20.37 20.72
N ILE A 178 -13.32 19.48 19.83
CA ILE A 178 -12.92 19.84 18.45
C ILE A 178 -14.13 19.62 17.54
N ASP A 179 -14.58 20.68 16.88
CA ASP A 179 -15.69 20.59 15.92
C ASP A 179 -15.23 19.86 14.64
N ARG A 180 -15.83 18.70 14.36
CA ARG A 180 -15.57 17.93 13.13
C ARG A 180 -15.92 18.74 11.88
N ALA A 181 -16.96 19.59 11.93
CA ALA A 181 -17.41 20.36 10.77
C ALA A 181 -16.38 21.42 10.35
N ALA A 182 -15.45 21.79 11.22
CA ALA A 182 -14.34 22.70 10.93
C ALA A 182 -13.12 21.99 10.30
N LEU A 183 -13.14 20.66 10.20
CA LEU A 183 -12.01 19.85 9.70
C LEU A 183 -12.26 19.44 8.23
N TYR A 184 -11.16 19.27 7.50
CA TYR A 184 -11.19 18.57 6.21
C TYR A 184 -10.68 17.14 6.37
N LEU A 185 -11.53 16.15 6.08
CA LEU A 185 -11.19 14.74 6.22
C LEU A 185 -11.04 14.10 4.84
N THR A 186 -9.97 13.34 4.64
CA THR A 186 -9.72 12.62 3.39
C THR A 186 -8.87 11.36 3.61
N ASN A 187 -8.57 10.62 2.54
CA ASN A 187 -7.73 9.43 2.57
C ASN A 187 -6.59 9.50 1.55
N ALA A 188 -5.48 8.81 1.81
CA ALA A 188 -4.37 8.71 0.86
C ALA A 188 -4.75 8.00 -0.44
N VAL A 189 -5.62 6.99 -0.37
CA VAL A 189 -6.22 6.30 -1.52
C VAL A 189 -7.71 6.59 -1.55
N LYS A 190 -8.29 6.84 -2.74
CA LYS A 190 -9.71 7.25 -2.89
C LYS A 190 -10.69 6.13 -3.22
N HIS A 191 -10.22 4.91 -3.44
CA HIS A 191 -11.04 3.73 -3.73
C HIS A 191 -10.85 2.66 -2.66
N PHE A 192 -11.90 1.91 -2.33
CA PHE A 192 -11.85 0.86 -1.32
C PHE A 192 -11.18 -0.41 -1.84
N HIS A 193 -9.96 -0.69 -1.38
CA HIS A 193 -9.31 -1.97 -1.64
C HIS A 193 -9.84 -3.06 -0.71
N HIS A 194 -10.51 -4.05 -1.30
CA HIS A 194 -11.11 -5.16 -0.56
C HIS A 194 -11.06 -6.46 -1.34
N GLU A 195 -11.23 -7.57 -0.61
CA GLU A 195 -11.45 -8.90 -1.17
C GLU A 195 -12.83 -9.39 -0.75
N ARG A 196 -13.59 -9.98 -1.68
CA ARG A 196 -14.91 -10.52 -1.36
C ARG A 196 -14.77 -11.93 -0.77
N ARG A 197 -15.36 -12.14 0.40
CA ARG A 197 -15.55 -13.46 1.00
C ARG A 197 -17.03 -13.69 1.24
N GLY A 198 -17.67 -14.41 0.32
CA GLY A 198 -19.13 -14.52 0.29
C GLY A 198 -19.78 -13.14 0.08
N LYS A 199 -20.67 -12.73 0.99
CA LYS A 199 -21.35 -11.42 0.94
C LYS A 199 -20.54 -10.29 1.60
N VAL A 200 -19.41 -10.60 2.23
CA VAL A 200 -18.62 -9.64 3.01
C VAL A 200 -17.47 -9.09 2.18
N ARG A 201 -17.30 -7.75 2.19
CA ARG A 201 -16.14 -7.07 1.62
C ARG A 201 -15.07 -6.88 2.70
N LEU A 202 -14.02 -7.70 2.64
CA LEU A 202 -12.93 -7.68 3.61
C LEU A 202 -11.88 -6.66 3.19
N HIS A 203 -11.67 -5.65 4.04
CA HIS A 203 -10.66 -4.63 3.83
C HIS A 203 -9.26 -5.24 3.59
N LYS A 204 -8.58 -4.78 2.56
CA LYS A 204 -7.16 -5.07 2.29
C LYS A 204 -6.39 -3.77 2.29
N ARG A 205 -5.21 -3.78 2.92
CA ARG A 205 -4.31 -2.61 2.91
C ARG A 205 -3.96 -2.25 1.45
N PRO A 206 -3.94 -0.97 1.07
CA PRO A 206 -3.49 -0.58 -0.26
C PRO A 206 -2.00 -0.84 -0.41
N GLU A 207 -1.60 -1.31 -1.58
CA GLU A 207 -0.20 -1.50 -1.93
C GLU A 207 0.47 -0.18 -2.30
N SER A 208 1.80 -0.16 -2.32
CA SER A 208 2.56 1.04 -2.71
C SER A 208 2.17 1.58 -4.08
N ARG A 209 1.86 0.71 -5.05
CA ARG A 209 1.38 1.11 -6.38
C ARG A 209 0.04 1.87 -6.33
N HIS A 210 -0.87 1.49 -5.44
CA HIS A 210 -2.16 2.16 -5.28
C HIS A 210 -1.96 3.55 -4.66
N VAL A 211 -1.12 3.64 -3.63
CA VAL A 211 -0.76 4.91 -2.98
C VAL A 211 -0.09 5.86 -3.97
N GLN A 212 0.87 5.38 -4.76
CA GLN A 212 1.55 6.19 -5.77
C GLN A 212 0.60 6.70 -6.86
N ALA A 213 -0.29 5.83 -7.36
CA ALA A 213 -1.28 6.21 -8.37
C ALA A 213 -2.29 7.24 -7.84
N CYS A 214 -2.65 7.18 -6.55
CA CYS A 214 -3.61 8.08 -5.94
C CYS A 214 -2.99 9.38 -5.38
N ARG A 215 -1.66 9.43 -5.22
CA ARG A 215 -0.91 10.58 -4.71
C ARG A 215 -1.29 11.92 -5.37
N PRO A 216 -1.50 12.03 -6.70
CA PRO A 216 -1.88 13.29 -7.33
C PRO A 216 -3.16 13.90 -6.76
N TRP A 217 -4.14 13.09 -6.37
CA TRP A 217 -5.38 13.58 -5.75
C TRP A 217 -5.12 14.16 -4.37
N LEU A 218 -4.38 13.44 -3.53
CA LEU A 218 -4.03 13.92 -2.19
C LEU A 218 -3.19 15.20 -2.23
N MET A 219 -2.18 15.26 -3.09
CA MET A 219 -1.35 16.46 -3.24
C MET A 219 -2.18 17.62 -3.82
N GLY A 220 -3.12 17.32 -4.72
CA GLY A 220 -4.05 18.30 -5.25
C GLY A 220 -4.99 18.88 -4.19
N GLU A 221 -5.47 18.07 -3.25
CA GLU A 221 -6.25 18.52 -2.09
C GLU A 221 -5.39 19.40 -1.18
N ILE A 222 -4.20 18.96 -0.80
CA ILE A 222 -3.28 19.72 0.08
C ILE A 222 -2.95 21.09 -0.53
N ALA A 223 -2.58 21.12 -1.81
CA ALA A 223 -2.18 22.35 -2.50
C ALA A 223 -3.31 23.41 -2.60
N ARG A 224 -4.57 22.96 -2.65
CA ARG A 224 -5.75 23.82 -2.77
C ARG A 224 -6.33 24.22 -1.43
N LEU A 225 -6.38 23.29 -0.49
CA LEU A 225 -6.89 23.52 0.86
C LEU A 225 -5.94 24.44 1.64
N ARG A 226 -4.62 24.29 1.46
CA ARG A 226 -3.58 25.07 2.16
C ARG A 226 -3.81 25.10 3.68
N SER A 227 -4.19 23.94 4.23
CA SER A 227 -4.39 23.77 5.66
C SER A 227 -3.11 24.09 6.43
N GLN A 228 -3.23 24.72 7.59
CA GLN A 228 -2.08 25.04 8.45
C GLN A 228 -1.52 23.80 9.15
N ILE A 229 -2.38 22.80 9.39
CA ILE A 229 -2.05 21.56 10.08
C ILE A 229 -2.54 20.36 9.27
N ILE A 230 -1.67 19.37 9.06
CA ILE A 230 -2.03 18.06 8.51
C ILE A 230 -1.77 16.96 9.54
N VAL A 231 -2.78 16.15 9.85
CA VAL A 231 -2.65 14.99 10.74
C VAL A 231 -2.82 13.71 9.95
N CYS A 232 -1.77 12.90 9.94
CA CYS A 232 -1.77 11.60 9.28
C CYS A 232 -2.24 10.50 10.23
N LEU A 233 -3.37 9.87 9.92
CA LEU A 233 -3.94 8.77 10.69
C LEU A 233 -3.39 7.44 10.14
N GLY A 234 -2.33 6.93 10.76
CA GLY A 234 -1.70 5.67 10.38
C GLY A 234 -0.54 5.80 9.39
N ALA A 235 0.12 4.67 9.15
CA ALA A 235 1.39 4.63 8.43
C ALA A 235 1.25 4.96 6.95
N THR A 236 0.19 4.47 6.29
CA THR A 236 -0.04 4.73 4.86
C THR A 236 -0.28 6.22 4.59
N ALA A 237 -1.09 6.88 5.42
CA ALA A 237 -1.28 8.33 5.36
C ALA A 237 0.04 9.07 5.57
N ALA A 238 0.79 8.70 6.61
CA ALA A 238 2.05 9.36 6.95
C ALA A 238 3.11 9.21 5.85
N THR A 239 3.29 8.02 5.27
CA THR A 239 4.17 7.81 4.12
C THR A 239 3.72 8.59 2.89
N SER A 240 2.42 8.83 2.72
CA SER A 240 1.90 9.60 1.58
C SER A 240 2.18 11.10 1.71
N VAL A 241 2.23 11.63 2.94
CA VAL A 241 2.53 13.05 3.20
C VAL A 241 4.04 13.27 3.35
N PHE A 242 4.71 12.50 4.19
CA PHE A 242 6.14 12.68 4.54
C PHE A 242 7.12 11.92 3.62
N GLY A 243 6.64 11.00 2.78
CA GLY A 243 7.48 10.16 1.93
C GLY A 243 7.89 8.82 2.56
N SER A 244 8.61 8.00 1.79
CA SER A 244 8.91 6.59 2.09
C SER A 244 9.82 6.35 3.30
N GLY A 245 10.53 7.37 3.79
CA GLY A 245 11.43 7.26 4.95
C GLY A 245 10.75 7.38 6.32
N PHE A 246 9.45 7.71 6.36
CA PHE A 246 8.72 7.96 7.60
C PHE A 246 8.43 6.67 8.38
N ASN A 247 8.71 6.65 9.68
CA ASN A 247 8.40 5.52 10.56
C ASN A 247 7.39 5.94 11.63
N LEU A 248 6.15 5.46 11.52
CA LEU A 248 5.07 5.85 12.43
C LEU A 248 5.39 5.57 13.90
N MET A 249 5.97 4.42 14.25
CA MET A 249 6.19 4.08 15.66
C MET A 249 7.25 4.97 16.31
N ARG A 250 8.28 5.36 15.54
CA ARG A 250 9.35 6.25 16.00
C ARG A 250 8.93 7.73 16.01
N ASP A 251 8.18 8.15 15.00
CA ASP A 251 7.94 9.56 14.71
C ASP A 251 6.53 10.04 15.14
N ARG A 252 5.71 9.16 15.75
CA ARG A 252 4.37 9.47 16.25
C ARG A 252 4.35 10.71 17.15
N GLY A 253 3.37 11.58 16.93
CA GLY A 253 3.11 12.75 17.78
C GLY A 253 4.18 13.85 17.68
N ARG A 254 5.26 13.65 16.91
CA ARG A 254 6.29 14.66 16.68
C ARG A 254 5.83 15.60 15.56
N TRP A 255 6.01 16.89 15.79
CA TRP A 255 5.75 17.90 14.77
C TRP A 255 6.87 17.90 13.72
N HIS A 256 6.48 17.98 12.47
CA HIS A 256 7.33 18.14 11.30
C HIS A 256 6.84 19.34 10.50
N ALA A 257 7.75 20.04 9.83
CA ALA A 257 7.41 21.02 8.81
C ALA A 257 7.53 20.34 7.43
N LEU A 258 6.52 20.53 6.58
CA LEU A 258 6.60 20.17 5.17
C LEU A 258 7.37 21.27 4.40
N ASP A 259 7.73 21.00 3.14
CA ASP A 259 8.52 21.91 2.31
C ASP A 259 7.87 23.29 2.12
N ASP A 260 6.54 23.35 2.20
CA ASP A 260 5.74 24.58 2.11
C ASP A 260 5.52 25.28 3.48
N GLY A 261 6.15 24.78 4.54
CA GLY A 261 6.00 25.29 5.91
C GLY A 261 4.78 24.76 6.66
N THR A 262 3.93 23.95 6.03
CA THR A 262 2.76 23.34 6.69
C THR A 262 3.22 22.45 7.85
N ARG A 263 2.57 22.59 9.00
CA ARG A 263 2.87 21.76 10.17
C ARG A 263 2.15 20.42 10.02
N ALA A 264 2.86 19.32 10.22
CA ALA A 264 2.26 18.00 10.13
C ALA A 264 2.78 17.07 11.22
N TYR A 265 1.95 16.12 11.62
CA TYR A 265 2.36 15.00 12.48
C TYR A 265 1.54 13.75 12.14
N ALA A 266 1.96 12.61 12.67
CA ALA A 266 1.24 11.36 12.50
C ALA A 266 0.80 10.76 13.84
N THR A 267 -0.34 10.09 13.83
CA THR A 267 -0.83 9.26 14.95
C THR A 267 -1.29 7.90 14.44
N VAL A 268 -1.71 7.02 15.35
CA VAL A 268 -2.29 5.72 15.00
C VAL A 268 -3.63 5.89 14.27
N HIS A 269 -3.97 4.93 13.42
CA HIS A 269 -5.26 4.95 12.74
C HIS A 269 -6.40 4.52 13.70
N PRO A 270 -7.59 5.15 13.71
CA PRO A 270 -8.71 4.74 14.57
C PRO A 270 -9.09 3.26 14.46
N ALA A 271 -9.10 2.72 13.24
CA ALA A 271 -9.31 1.28 13.00
C ALA A 271 -8.24 0.37 13.66
N TRP A 272 -7.02 0.84 13.92
CA TRP A 272 -6.02 0.09 14.69
C TRP A 272 -6.41 0.01 16.17
N VAL A 273 -6.98 1.06 16.74
CA VAL A 273 -7.53 1.07 18.11
C VAL A 273 -8.66 0.04 18.23
N LEU A 274 -9.59 0.01 17.27
CA LEU A 274 -10.70 -0.95 17.25
C LEU A 274 -10.25 -2.41 17.13
N ARG A 275 -9.09 -2.67 16.51
CA ARG A 275 -8.54 -4.02 16.33
C ARG A 275 -7.73 -4.52 17.53
N GLN A 276 -7.57 -3.72 18.59
CA GLN A 276 -6.96 -4.22 19.81
C GLN A 276 -7.84 -5.32 20.43
N GLY A 277 -7.20 -6.40 20.84
CA GLY A 277 -7.85 -7.66 21.21
C GLY A 277 -8.57 -7.60 22.56
N ASP A 278 -7.90 -7.15 23.62
CA ASP A 278 -8.50 -6.99 24.95
C ASP A 278 -8.88 -5.53 25.25
N TYR A 279 -9.76 -5.36 26.25
CA TYR A 279 -10.32 -4.06 26.63
C TYR A 279 -9.24 -3.10 27.13
N ALA A 280 -8.29 -3.56 27.95
CA ALA A 280 -7.25 -2.71 28.52
C ALA A 280 -6.34 -2.13 27.42
N ARG A 281 -5.90 -2.97 26.48
CA ARG A 281 -5.11 -2.54 25.31
C ARG A 281 -5.89 -1.60 24.40
N ARG A 282 -7.19 -1.84 24.23
CA ARG A 282 -8.04 -0.92 23.44
C ARG A 282 -8.14 0.44 24.12
N GLU A 283 -8.30 0.46 25.44
CA GLU A 283 -8.37 1.70 26.21
C GLU A 283 -7.02 2.45 26.17
N ASP A 284 -5.89 1.76 26.37
CA ASP A 284 -4.57 2.37 26.25
C ASP A 284 -4.30 2.90 24.83
N ALA A 285 -4.70 2.15 23.80
CA ALA A 285 -4.63 2.58 22.41
C ALA A 285 -5.53 3.80 22.13
N TYR A 286 -6.71 3.86 22.74
CA TYR A 286 -7.63 4.98 22.62
C TYR A 286 -7.06 6.23 23.29
N ARG A 287 -6.52 6.11 24.51
CA ARG A 287 -5.84 7.21 25.21
C ARG A 287 -4.69 7.76 24.35
N LEU A 288 -3.83 6.89 23.84
CA LEU A 288 -2.73 7.30 22.95
C LEU A 288 -3.21 8.07 21.72
N PHE A 289 -4.26 7.58 21.06
CA PHE A 289 -4.86 8.25 19.91
C PHE A 289 -5.45 9.63 20.27
N ARG A 290 -6.21 9.69 21.36
CA ARG A 290 -6.84 10.94 21.85
C ARG A 290 -5.79 11.96 22.27
N ASP A 291 -4.76 11.56 22.99
CA ASP A 291 -3.70 12.45 23.47
C ASP A 291 -2.91 13.05 22.29
N ASP A 292 -2.72 12.30 21.21
CA ASP A 292 -2.16 12.83 19.96
C ASP A 292 -3.11 13.84 19.27
N LEU A 293 -4.43 13.61 19.28
CA LEU A 293 -5.41 14.56 18.76
C LEU A 293 -5.51 15.84 19.60
N GLN A 294 -5.28 15.76 20.91
CA GLN A 294 -5.29 16.91 21.82
C GLN A 294 -4.28 17.99 21.40
N ARG A 295 -3.21 17.61 20.68
CA ARG A 295 -2.21 18.54 20.12
C ARG A 295 -2.81 19.57 19.17
N LEU A 296 -3.95 19.28 18.54
CA LEU A 296 -4.68 20.24 17.70
C LEU A 296 -5.09 21.49 18.50
N ARG A 297 -5.39 21.35 19.79
CA ARG A 297 -5.75 22.47 20.67
C ARG A 297 -4.54 23.32 21.09
N VAL A 298 -3.38 22.67 21.25
CA VAL A 298 -2.13 23.34 21.66
C VAL A 298 -1.51 24.14 20.50
N GLY A 299 -1.87 23.79 19.26
CA GLY A 299 -1.42 24.48 18.05
C GLY A 299 -1.89 25.94 17.92
N ASP A 300 -3.05 26.29 18.48
CA ASP A 300 -3.61 27.65 18.42
C ASP A 300 -2.86 28.65 19.34
N SER A 301 -2.12 28.18 20.34
CA SER A 301 -1.44 29.06 21.31
C SER A 301 -0.08 29.56 20.80
N ALA A 302 0.56 28.84 19.87
CA ALA A 302 1.91 29.16 19.39
C ALA A 302 1.93 30.18 18.24
N SER A 303 0.77 30.50 17.63
CA SER A 303 0.64 31.52 16.58
C SER A 303 0.48 32.96 17.11
N ALA A 304 0.45 33.16 18.44
CA ALA A 304 0.29 34.49 19.06
C ALA A 304 1.60 35.18 19.47
N GLY A 305 2.77 34.62 19.15
CA GLY A 305 4.07 35.12 19.59
C GLY A 305 4.98 35.59 18.46
N HIS A 306 4.60 36.65 17.73
CA HIS A 306 5.57 37.40 16.93
C HIS A 306 6.34 38.32 17.90
N GLY A 307 7.41 37.79 18.51
CA GLY A 307 8.36 38.60 19.28
C GLY A 307 9.06 39.60 18.35
N PRO A 308 9.32 40.84 18.80
CA PRO A 308 9.84 41.88 17.92
C PRO A 308 11.25 41.52 17.46
N ALA A 309 11.49 41.65 16.15
CA ALA A 309 12.80 41.56 15.56
C ALA A 309 13.70 42.66 16.15
N LEU A 310 14.78 42.23 16.81
CA LEU A 310 15.88 43.09 17.24
C LEU A 310 16.45 43.80 16.01
N GLN A 311 16.40 45.12 16.03
CA GLN A 311 17.13 46.00 15.11
C GLN A 311 18.62 45.75 15.31
N SER A 312 19.30 45.24 14.27
CA SER A 312 20.76 45.28 14.20
C SER A 312 21.18 46.71 13.89
N GLY A 313 21.70 47.40 14.90
CA GLY A 313 22.34 48.69 14.78
C GLY A 313 23.62 48.62 13.95
N ASP A 314 23.86 49.74 13.27
CA ASP A 314 25.10 50.10 12.60
C ASP A 314 26.33 49.91 13.50
N ALA A 315 27.38 49.32 12.93
CA ALA A 315 28.75 49.59 13.34
C ALA A 315 29.74 49.40 12.19
N ARG A 316 30.15 50.54 11.62
CA ARG A 316 31.36 50.84 10.83
C ARG A 316 31.40 50.48 9.35
#